data_AF-A0A350I9S2-F1
#
_entry.id   AF-A0A350I9S2-F1
#
_cell.length_a   1.000
_cell.length_b   1.000
_cell.length_c   1.000
_cell.angle_alpha   90.00
_cell.angle_beta   90.00
_cell.angle_gamma   90.00
#
_symmetry.space_group_name_H-M   'P 1'
#
loop_
_entity.id
_entity.type
_entity.pdbx_description
1 polymer ?
#
loop_
_entity_poly.entity_id
_entity_poly.type
_entity_poly.pdbx_seq_one_letter_code
_entity_poly.pdbx_strand_id
1 'polypeptide(L)'
;MNLFVLDKDPVIAAQLQCDKHVVKMIVEAAQMLSTAHRMLDGTETRKPSKSGKTMVKYYELDDTINEDTMYKAVHFNHPCTIWTRESLQNYMWHYNHFMALCREYEYRYNKVHYTQQILENILSVPPRNIPDAGLTPFRLAMDHEPQCKMEDPVLSYQAYYKTKKSKFKMVWTGRNIPHWFGGTMNYV
;
A
#
# COMPACT_ATOMS: atom_id res chain seq x y z
N MET A 1 -0.66 -7.97 1.94
CA MET A 1 -1.25 -6.65 1.71
C MET A 1 -1.48 -5.97 3.03
N ASN A 2 -0.81 -4.85 3.23
CA ASN A 2 -1.06 -3.94 4.33
C ASN A 2 -0.72 -2.51 3.87
N LEU A 3 -0.97 -1.48 4.67
CA LEU A 3 -0.39 -0.15 4.51
C LEU A 3 0.83 0.04 5.41
N PHE A 4 0.88 -0.67 6.55
CA PHE A 4 1.85 -0.41 7.62
C PHE A 4 1.91 1.09 7.94
N VAL A 5 0.82 1.62 8.49
CA VAL A 5 0.72 3.03 8.93
C VAL A 5 1.58 3.21 10.19
N LEU A 6 2.91 3.23 10.02
CA LEU A 6 3.90 3.34 11.11
C LEU A 6 4.05 4.77 11.63
N ASP A 7 3.50 5.73 10.88
CA ASP A 7 3.36 7.14 11.20
C ASP A 7 2.12 7.69 10.47
N LYS A 8 1.58 8.83 10.92
CA LYS A 8 0.49 9.54 10.23
C LYS A 8 0.99 10.23 8.97
N ASP A 9 2.25 10.62 8.92
CA ASP A 9 2.88 11.13 7.71
C ASP A 9 3.26 9.95 6.79
N PRO A 10 2.80 9.93 5.52
CA PRO A 10 3.05 8.81 4.62
C PRO A 10 4.54 8.63 4.26
N VAL A 11 5.33 9.71 4.27
CA VAL A 11 6.76 9.69 4.01
C VAL A 11 7.50 9.09 5.20
N ILE A 12 7.20 9.54 6.41
CA ILE A 12 7.80 8.98 7.63
C ILE A 12 7.42 7.50 7.76
N ALA A 13 6.15 7.15 7.51
CA ALA A 13 5.69 5.77 7.54
C ALA A 13 6.50 4.86 6.61
N ALA A 14 6.88 5.33 5.42
CA ALA A 14 7.71 4.59 4.48
C ALA A 14 9.16 4.44 4.96
N GLN A 15 9.76 5.53 5.46
CA GLN A 15 11.12 5.55 6.00
C GLN A 15 11.30 4.60 7.19
N LEU A 16 10.25 4.46 8.02
CA LEU A 16 10.22 3.54 9.16
C LEU A 16 10.15 2.06 8.75
N GLN A 17 9.90 1.73 7.48
CA GLN A 17 9.89 0.34 7.02
C GLN A 17 11.30 -0.21 6.83
N CYS A 18 11.42 -1.52 6.99
CA CYS A 18 12.66 -2.25 6.78
C CYS A 18 12.78 -2.62 5.30
N ASP A 19 13.99 -2.90 4.87
CA ASP A 19 14.38 -3.21 3.49
C ASP A 19 13.43 -4.18 2.80
N LYS A 20 13.13 -5.31 3.46
CA LYS A 20 12.25 -6.35 2.90
C LYS A 20 10.82 -5.85 2.67
N HIS A 21 10.32 -4.97 3.54
CA HIS A 21 8.99 -4.41 3.37
C HIS A 21 8.99 -3.29 2.33
N VAL A 22 9.98 -2.40 2.28
CA VAL A 22 10.08 -1.37 1.23
C VAL A 22 9.93 -2.00 -0.16
N VAL A 23 10.69 -3.07 -0.45
CA VAL A 23 10.59 -3.78 -1.74
C VAL A 23 9.19 -4.36 -1.98
N LYS A 24 8.64 -5.06 -0.98
CA LYS A 24 7.35 -5.76 -1.12
C LYS A 24 6.17 -4.79 -1.24
N MET A 25 6.22 -3.69 -0.50
CA MET A 25 5.10 -2.79 -0.29
C MET A 25 4.83 -1.89 -1.50
N ILE A 26 5.82 -1.62 -2.35
CA ILE A 26 5.63 -0.90 -3.61
C ILE A 26 4.61 -1.63 -4.51
N VAL A 27 4.78 -2.94 -4.68
CA VAL A 27 3.86 -3.76 -5.49
C VAL A 27 2.49 -3.87 -4.83
N GLU A 28 2.44 -4.12 -3.51
CA GLU A 28 1.18 -4.22 -2.77
C GLU A 28 0.38 -2.90 -2.80
N ALA A 29 1.06 -1.75 -2.67
CA ALA A 29 0.45 -0.42 -2.77
C ALA A 29 -0.11 -0.15 -4.17
N ALA A 30 0.69 -0.40 -5.22
CA ALA A 30 0.25 -0.24 -6.60
C ALA A 30 -0.94 -1.15 -6.94
N GLN A 31 -0.99 -2.37 -6.40
CA GLN A 31 -2.13 -3.27 -6.55
C GLN A 31 -3.41 -2.71 -5.92
N MET A 32 -3.32 -2.16 -4.71
CA MET A 32 -4.47 -1.55 -4.03
C MET A 32 -4.94 -0.26 -4.73
N LEU A 33 -4.00 0.61 -5.14
CA LEU A 33 -4.30 1.84 -5.88
C LEU A 33 -4.94 1.54 -7.24
N SER A 34 -4.40 0.56 -7.98
CA SER A 34 -5.01 0.09 -9.24
C SER A 34 -6.39 -0.52 -9.00
N THR A 35 -6.57 -1.25 -7.90
CA THR A 35 -7.87 -1.81 -7.54
C THR A 35 -8.91 -0.72 -7.24
N ALA A 36 -8.50 0.41 -6.65
CA ALA A 36 -9.40 1.55 -6.46
C ALA A 36 -9.95 2.07 -7.80
N HIS A 37 -9.09 2.30 -8.79
CA HIS A 37 -9.48 2.68 -10.16
C HIS A 37 -10.44 1.66 -10.79
N ARG A 38 -10.04 0.39 -10.78
CA ARG A 38 -10.83 -0.71 -11.34
C ARG A 38 -12.24 -0.78 -10.74
N MET A 39 -12.37 -0.59 -9.43
CA MET A 39 -13.67 -0.73 -8.76
C MET A 39 -14.56 0.50 -8.83
N LEU A 40 -13.98 1.69 -8.91
CA LEU A 40 -14.73 2.94 -8.92
C LEU A 40 -15.09 3.39 -10.34
N ASP A 41 -14.21 3.13 -11.30
CA ASP A 41 -14.39 3.60 -12.68
C ASP A 41 -14.62 2.46 -13.66
N GLY A 42 -14.29 1.22 -13.28
CA GLY A 42 -14.42 0.07 -14.16
C GLY A 42 -15.82 -0.53 -14.18
N THR A 43 -16.17 -1.14 -15.32
CA THR A 43 -17.42 -1.90 -15.48
C THR A 43 -17.19 -3.35 -15.06
N GLU A 44 -18.04 -3.88 -14.16
CA GLU A 44 -17.93 -5.29 -13.74
C GLU A 44 -18.32 -6.21 -14.90
N THR A 45 -17.36 -7.04 -15.34
CA THR A 45 -17.54 -8.09 -16.35
C THR A 45 -17.06 -9.44 -15.82
N ARG A 46 -16.96 -10.44 -16.70
CA ARG A 46 -16.38 -11.75 -16.37
C ARG A 46 -15.37 -12.15 -17.43
N LYS A 47 -14.19 -12.61 -17.00
CA LYS A 47 -13.16 -13.18 -17.88
C LYS A 47 -12.77 -14.59 -17.41
N PRO A 48 -12.27 -15.46 -18.31
CA PRO A 48 -11.72 -16.76 -17.90
C PRO A 48 -10.58 -16.58 -16.88
N SER A 49 -10.51 -17.47 -15.90
CA SER A 49 -9.40 -17.53 -14.95
C SER A 49 -8.11 -17.94 -15.66
N LYS A 50 -6.97 -17.81 -14.98
CA LYS A 50 -5.66 -18.20 -15.54
C LYS A 50 -5.62 -19.65 -16.04
N SER A 51 -6.38 -20.55 -15.40
CA SER A 51 -6.47 -21.96 -15.82
C SER A 51 -7.51 -22.21 -16.90
N GLY A 52 -8.31 -21.20 -17.27
CA GLY A 52 -9.45 -21.31 -18.18
C GLY A 52 -10.65 -22.07 -17.60
N LYS A 53 -10.54 -22.64 -16.39
CA LYS A 53 -11.56 -23.55 -15.83
C LYS A 53 -12.77 -22.84 -15.23
N THR A 54 -12.65 -21.55 -14.94
CA THR A 54 -13.69 -20.79 -14.23
C THR A 54 -13.79 -19.37 -14.79
N MET A 55 -14.96 -18.75 -14.66
CA MET A 55 -15.12 -17.32 -14.96
C MET A 55 -14.95 -16.53 -13.66
N VAL A 56 -14.07 -15.53 -13.68
CA VAL A 56 -13.81 -14.65 -12.55
C VAL A 56 -14.35 -13.26 -12.82
N LYS A 57 -14.75 -12.57 -11.74
CA LYS A 57 -15.08 -11.15 -11.82
C LYS A 57 -13.91 -10.37 -12.40
N TYR A 58 -14.22 -9.46 -13.30
CA TYR A 58 -13.26 -8.55 -13.91
C TYR A 58 -13.84 -7.14 -13.90
N TYR A 59 -12.98 -6.15 -14.00
CA TYR A 59 -13.36 -4.74 -13.95
C TYR A 59 -12.64 -4.03 -15.10
N GLU A 60 -13.38 -3.85 -16.21
CA GLU A 60 -12.87 -3.27 -17.45
C GLU A 60 -12.81 -1.76 -17.33
N LEU A 61 -11.66 -1.17 -17.65
CA LEU A 61 -11.51 0.27 -17.76
C LEU A 61 -11.84 0.72 -19.18
N ASP A 62 -12.48 1.87 -19.31
CA ASP A 62 -12.90 2.47 -20.59
C ASP A 62 -11.73 3.03 -21.41
N ASP A 63 -10.66 3.48 -20.76
CA ASP A 63 -9.42 3.91 -21.42
C ASP A 63 -8.50 2.72 -21.74
N THR A 64 -8.21 2.51 -23.03
CA THR A 64 -7.38 1.40 -23.51
C THR A 64 -5.97 1.38 -22.89
N ILE A 65 -5.37 2.54 -22.63
CA ILE A 65 -4.04 2.65 -21.99
C ILE A 65 -4.08 2.19 -20.53
N ASN A 66 -5.13 2.55 -19.80
CA ASN A 66 -5.28 2.20 -18.39
C ASN A 66 -5.64 0.72 -18.21
N GLU A 67 -6.41 0.14 -19.14
CA GLU A 67 -6.76 -1.28 -19.15
C GLU A 67 -5.51 -2.18 -19.21
N ASP A 68 -4.56 -1.87 -20.09
CA ASP A 68 -3.36 -2.69 -20.31
C ASP A 68 -2.25 -2.42 -19.28
N THR A 69 -2.19 -1.21 -18.71
CA THR A 69 -1.10 -0.80 -17.82
C THR A 69 -1.43 -1.01 -16.34
N MET A 70 -2.64 -0.67 -15.89
CA MET A 70 -3.01 -0.80 -14.48
C MET A 70 -3.08 -2.27 -14.07
N TYR A 71 -2.64 -2.57 -12.85
CA TYR A 71 -2.78 -3.91 -12.30
C TYR A 71 -4.26 -4.32 -12.21
N LYS A 72 -4.51 -5.61 -12.40
CA LYS A 72 -5.86 -6.19 -12.27
C LYS A 72 -6.36 -6.01 -10.83
N ALA A 73 -7.68 -5.82 -10.69
CA ALA A 73 -8.30 -5.74 -9.38
C ALA A 73 -8.02 -6.99 -8.55
N VAL A 74 -7.40 -6.80 -7.38
CA VAL A 74 -7.07 -7.86 -6.43
C VAL A 74 -7.36 -7.37 -5.02
N HIS A 75 -7.71 -8.29 -4.12
CA HIS A 75 -7.93 -7.97 -2.70
C HIS A 75 -8.91 -6.79 -2.47
N PHE A 76 -9.94 -6.67 -3.30
CA PHE A 76 -10.90 -5.55 -3.27
C PHE A 76 -11.72 -5.42 -1.96
N ASN A 77 -11.85 -6.53 -1.22
CA ASN A 77 -12.49 -6.58 0.09
C ASN A 77 -11.49 -6.47 1.26
N HIS A 78 -10.19 -6.34 0.98
CA HIS A 78 -9.19 -6.20 2.04
C HIS A 78 -9.34 -4.83 2.73
N PRO A 79 -9.21 -4.75 4.07
CA PRO A 79 -9.46 -3.50 4.82
C PRO A 79 -8.70 -2.30 4.25
N CYS A 80 -7.40 -2.45 3.94
CA CYS A 80 -6.61 -1.35 3.37
C CYS A 80 -7.08 -0.93 1.97
N THR A 81 -7.54 -1.86 1.14
CA THR A 81 -8.06 -1.54 -0.20
C THR A 81 -9.38 -0.80 -0.10
N ILE A 82 -10.25 -1.22 0.83
CA ILE A 82 -11.50 -0.50 1.12
C ILE A 82 -11.19 0.91 1.61
N TRP A 83 -10.27 1.06 2.58
CA TRP A 83 -9.85 2.38 3.07
C TRP A 83 -9.32 3.27 1.95
N THR A 84 -8.46 2.73 1.08
CA THR A 84 -7.86 3.47 -0.05
C THR A 84 -8.91 4.09 -0.98
N ARG A 85 -10.03 3.39 -1.22
CA ARG A 85 -11.09 3.84 -2.14
C ARG A 85 -12.28 4.50 -1.45
N GLU A 86 -12.25 4.63 -0.12
CA GLU A 86 -13.33 5.21 0.68
C GLU A 86 -13.38 6.73 0.57
N SER A 87 -12.24 7.38 0.30
CA SER A 87 -12.14 8.83 0.17
C SER A 87 -10.92 9.27 -0.65
N LEU A 88 -11.03 10.41 -1.32
CA LEU A 88 -9.96 11.07 -2.07
C LEU A 88 -8.70 11.24 -1.21
N GLN A 89 -8.81 11.74 0.02
CA GLN A 89 -7.65 11.97 0.88
C GLN A 89 -6.98 10.66 1.33
N ASN A 90 -7.73 9.56 1.45
CA ASN A 90 -7.14 8.25 1.71
C ASN A 90 -6.32 7.76 0.52
N TYR A 91 -6.85 7.93 -0.70
CA TYR A 91 -6.14 7.63 -1.93
C TYR A 91 -4.85 8.45 -2.04
N MET A 92 -4.94 9.76 -1.82
CA MET A 92 -3.78 10.66 -1.88
C MET A 92 -2.73 10.31 -0.82
N TRP A 93 -3.15 9.99 0.41
CA TRP A 93 -2.22 9.51 1.44
C TRP A 93 -1.51 8.23 0.99
N HIS A 94 -2.24 7.28 0.43
CA HIS A 94 -1.68 6.01 -0.03
C HIS A 94 -0.76 6.19 -1.24
N TYR A 95 -1.11 7.05 -2.20
CA TYR A 95 -0.24 7.38 -3.32
C TYR A 95 1.06 8.05 -2.84
N ASN A 96 0.96 9.01 -1.91
CA ASN A 96 2.13 9.63 -1.30
C ASN A 96 3.01 8.60 -0.57
N HIS A 97 2.39 7.62 0.11
CA HIS A 97 3.10 6.53 0.75
C HIS A 97 3.77 5.59 -0.28
N PHE A 98 3.09 5.26 -1.39
CA PHE A 98 3.65 4.52 -2.52
C PHE A 98 4.89 5.22 -3.09
N MET A 99 4.79 6.53 -3.37
CA MET A 99 5.92 7.31 -3.88
C MET A 99 7.07 7.42 -2.87
N ALA A 100 6.76 7.53 -1.58
CA ALA A 100 7.78 7.50 -0.54
C ALA A 100 8.48 6.14 -0.44
N LEU A 101 7.76 5.03 -0.60
CA LEU A 101 8.34 3.68 -0.67
C LEU A 101 9.26 3.55 -1.89
N CYS A 102 8.86 4.07 -3.05
CA CYS A 102 9.70 4.10 -4.25
C CYS A 102 11.01 4.88 -4.02
N ARG A 103 10.93 6.06 -3.37
CA ARG A 103 12.12 6.85 -3.00
C ARG A 103 13.00 6.12 -1.99
N GLU A 104 12.42 5.42 -1.01
CA GLU A 104 13.19 4.58 -0.08
C GLU A 104 13.87 3.40 -0.79
N TYR A 105 13.23 2.79 -1.78
CA TYR A 105 13.83 1.75 -2.60
C TYR A 105 15.03 2.29 -3.38
N GLU A 106 14.87 3.43 -4.04
CA GLU A 106 15.96 4.07 -4.77
C GLU A 106 17.11 4.47 -3.85
N TYR A 107 16.82 5.06 -2.69
CA TYR A 107 17.82 5.41 -1.69
C TYR A 107 18.64 4.20 -1.20
N ARG A 108 17.98 3.06 -0.95
CA ARG A 108 18.63 1.87 -0.36
C ARG A 108 19.32 0.98 -1.38
N TYR A 109 18.83 0.96 -2.62
CA TYR A 109 19.28 0.02 -3.65
C TYR A 109 19.90 0.68 -4.87
N ASN A 110 19.88 2.02 -4.94
CA ASN A 110 20.37 2.82 -6.08
C ASN A 110 19.77 2.39 -7.42
N LYS A 111 18.46 2.08 -7.41
CA LYS A 111 17.68 1.60 -8.57
C LYS A 111 16.26 2.14 -8.51
N VAL A 112 15.69 2.44 -9.67
CA VAL A 112 14.25 2.78 -9.79
C VAL A 112 13.43 1.48 -9.87
N HIS A 113 12.43 1.34 -9.01
CA HIS A 113 11.59 0.13 -9.01
C HIS A 113 10.74 0.05 -10.28
N TYR A 114 10.62 -1.13 -10.90
CA TYR A 114 9.89 -1.29 -12.17
C TYR A 114 8.44 -0.79 -12.08
N THR A 115 7.73 -1.11 -11.00
CA THR A 115 6.36 -0.61 -10.73
C THR A 115 6.26 0.91 -10.75
N GLN A 116 7.29 1.64 -10.28
CA GLN A 116 7.30 3.10 -10.33
C GLN A 116 7.29 3.57 -11.80
N GLN A 117 8.18 3.02 -12.63
CA GLN A 117 8.35 3.40 -14.03
C GLN A 117 7.04 3.27 -14.84
N ILE A 118 6.23 2.27 -14.51
CA ILE A 118 4.97 1.99 -15.23
C ILE A 118 3.74 2.69 -14.63
N LEU A 119 3.71 2.95 -13.31
CA LEU A 119 2.47 3.35 -12.62
C LEU A 119 2.55 4.68 -11.87
N GLU A 120 3.72 5.32 -11.74
CA GLU A 120 3.87 6.61 -11.04
C GLU A 120 2.91 7.67 -11.59
N ASN A 121 2.95 7.89 -12.90
CA ASN A 121 2.14 8.92 -13.55
C ASN A 121 0.65 8.55 -13.55
N ILE A 122 0.33 7.28 -13.81
CA ILE A 122 -1.05 6.80 -13.90
C ILE A 122 -1.75 6.87 -12.53
N LEU A 123 -1.07 6.43 -11.47
CA LEU A 123 -1.63 6.42 -10.12
C LEU A 123 -1.56 7.80 -9.44
N SER A 124 -0.90 8.79 -10.04
CA SER A 124 -0.90 10.18 -9.54
C SER A 124 -2.28 10.83 -9.65
N VAL A 125 -3.11 10.33 -10.57
CA VAL A 125 -4.47 10.79 -10.77
C VAL A 125 -5.42 9.82 -10.05
N PRO A 126 -6.28 10.31 -9.13
CA PRO A 126 -7.25 9.46 -8.45
C PRO A 126 -8.37 9.00 -9.40
N PRO A 127 -9.13 7.95 -9.02
CA PRO A 127 -10.30 7.51 -9.79
C PRO A 127 -11.34 8.62 -9.94
N ARG A 128 -12.03 8.69 -11.07
CA ARG A 128 -13.04 9.71 -11.38
C ARG A 128 -14.22 9.68 -10.40
N ASN A 129 -14.67 8.49 -10.01
CA ASN A 129 -15.83 8.32 -9.12
C ASN A 129 -15.45 8.11 -7.65
N ILE A 130 -14.25 8.55 -7.23
CA ILE A 130 -13.87 8.44 -5.81
C ILE A 130 -14.68 9.43 -4.95
N PRO A 131 -15.23 9.00 -3.80
CA PRO A 131 -15.85 9.94 -2.87
C PRO A 131 -14.83 10.94 -2.30
N ASP A 132 -15.28 12.15 -1.95
CA ASP A 132 -14.48 13.12 -1.20
C ASP A 132 -15.08 13.26 0.21
N ALA A 133 -14.52 12.50 1.16
CA ALA A 133 -15.04 12.38 2.53
C ALA A 133 -14.02 12.81 3.60
N GLY A 134 -12.91 13.45 3.19
CA GLY A 134 -11.79 13.74 4.09
C GLY A 134 -10.94 12.49 4.40
N LEU A 135 -9.90 12.66 5.21
CA LEU A 135 -9.09 11.54 5.67
C LEU A 135 -9.89 10.72 6.70
N THR A 136 -10.24 9.49 6.35
CA THR A 136 -11.00 8.61 7.26
C THR A 136 -10.05 7.82 8.18
N PRO A 137 -10.54 7.32 9.33
CA PRO A 137 -9.71 6.53 10.24
C PRO A 137 -9.03 5.34 9.54
N PHE A 138 -7.72 5.18 9.73
CA PHE A 138 -6.96 4.08 9.15
C PHE A 138 -7.53 2.71 9.56
N ARG A 139 -7.85 1.87 8.57
CA ARG A 139 -8.34 0.50 8.83
C ARG A 139 -7.19 -0.43 9.20
N LEU A 140 -7.40 -1.24 10.25
CA LEU A 140 -6.42 -2.24 10.70
C LEU A 140 -6.53 -3.54 9.90
N ALA A 141 -5.49 -3.90 9.17
CA ALA A 141 -5.39 -5.18 8.46
C ALA A 141 -4.56 -6.23 9.24
N MET A 142 -5.04 -6.59 10.44
CA MET A 142 -4.30 -7.46 11.37
C MET A 142 -5.20 -8.42 12.18
N ASP A 143 -6.28 -8.93 11.60
CA ASP A 143 -7.24 -9.80 12.31
C ASP A 143 -6.63 -11.10 12.87
N HIS A 144 -5.51 -11.56 12.30
CA HIS A 144 -4.77 -12.73 12.79
C HIS A 144 -3.80 -12.42 13.95
N GLU A 145 -3.63 -11.14 14.31
CA GLU A 145 -2.85 -10.69 15.47
C GLU A 145 -3.71 -9.71 16.30
N PRO A 146 -4.86 -10.15 16.85
CA PRO A 146 -5.80 -9.27 17.55
C PRO A 146 -5.17 -8.57 18.77
N GLN A 147 -4.14 -9.16 19.38
CA GLN A 147 -3.38 -8.58 20.49
C GLN A 147 -2.61 -7.30 20.12
N CYS A 148 -2.46 -7.00 18.83
CA CYS A 148 -1.85 -5.77 18.35
C CYS A 148 -2.85 -4.63 18.15
N LYS A 149 -4.17 -4.87 18.27
CA LYS A 149 -5.18 -3.84 18.02
C LYS A 149 -5.30 -2.88 19.22
N MET A 150 -5.11 -1.60 18.96
CA MET A 150 -5.19 -0.50 19.93
C MET A 150 -6.07 0.62 19.34
N GLU A 151 -6.43 1.61 20.16
CA GLU A 151 -7.21 2.77 19.71
C GLU A 151 -6.45 3.60 18.66
N ASP A 152 -5.15 3.83 18.87
CA ASP A 152 -4.29 4.48 17.88
C ASP A 152 -3.86 3.47 16.79
N PRO A 153 -4.21 3.71 15.51
CA PRO A 153 -3.80 2.82 14.43
C PRO A 153 -2.28 2.76 14.25
N VAL A 154 -1.54 3.84 14.54
CA VAL A 154 -0.08 3.87 14.44
C VAL A 154 0.53 2.92 15.46
N LEU A 155 0.10 3.00 16.72
CA LEU A 155 0.57 2.08 17.77
C LEU A 155 0.22 0.63 17.43
N SER A 156 -0.97 0.41 16.88
CA SER A 156 -1.41 -0.92 16.42
C SER A 156 -0.47 -1.48 15.35
N TYR A 157 -0.14 -0.65 14.35
CA TYR A 157 0.75 -1.03 13.27
C TYR A 157 2.19 -1.25 13.75
N GLN A 158 2.71 -0.41 14.65
CA GLN A 158 4.02 -0.61 15.24
C GLN A 158 4.11 -1.93 16.03
N ALA A 159 3.08 -2.25 16.84
CA ALA A 159 2.99 -3.52 17.55
C ALA A 159 2.92 -4.72 16.57
N TYR A 160 2.07 -4.63 15.55
CA TYR A 160 1.95 -5.64 14.49
C TYR A 160 3.25 -5.82 13.71
N TYR A 161 4.01 -4.74 13.49
CA TYR A 161 5.28 -4.77 12.78
C TYR A 161 6.38 -5.49 13.59
N LYS A 162 6.37 -5.36 14.92
CA LYS A 162 7.27 -6.11 15.83
C LYS A 162 7.09 -7.62 15.75
N THR A 163 5.87 -8.11 15.49
CA THR A 163 5.62 -9.55 15.33
C THR A 163 6.35 -10.17 14.14
N LYS A 164 6.85 -9.34 13.21
CA LYS A 164 7.60 -9.80 12.03
C LYS A 164 9.06 -10.13 12.32
N LYS A 165 9.59 -9.72 13.49
CA LYS A 165 10.99 -9.94 13.89
C LYS A 165 11.40 -11.42 13.85
N SER A 166 10.50 -12.33 14.20
CA SER A 166 10.76 -13.77 14.17
C SER A 166 10.71 -14.38 12.76
N LYS A 167 10.15 -13.67 11.76
CA LYS A 167 9.91 -14.21 10.41
C LYS A 167 11.08 -13.98 9.47
N PHE A 168 11.86 -12.92 9.66
CA PHE A 168 13.04 -12.59 8.84
C PHE A 168 13.88 -11.50 9.49
N LYS A 169 15.13 -11.35 9.01
CA LYS A 169 16.04 -10.29 9.44
C LYS A 169 15.51 -8.92 9.04
N MET A 170 15.31 -8.03 10.02
CA MET A 170 14.81 -6.68 9.81
C MET A 170 16.00 -5.71 9.75
N VAL A 171 16.23 -5.13 8.56
CA VAL A 171 17.36 -4.25 8.25
C VAL A 171 16.81 -2.91 7.75
N TRP A 172 17.44 -1.81 8.16
CA TRP A 172 17.12 -0.45 7.73
C TRP A 172 18.35 0.17 7.08
N THR A 173 18.65 -0.24 5.85
CA THR A 173 19.85 0.24 5.16
C THR A 173 19.81 1.76 5.00
N GLY A 174 20.87 2.45 5.44
CA GLY A 174 20.95 3.92 5.41
C GLY A 174 19.99 4.66 6.36
N ARG A 175 19.26 3.96 7.23
CA ARG A 175 18.32 4.56 8.20
C ARG A 175 18.59 4.04 9.61
N ASN A 176 18.26 4.84 10.62
CA ASN A 176 18.27 4.37 12.00
C ASN A 176 17.14 3.37 12.22
N ILE A 177 17.37 2.38 13.09
CA ILE A 177 16.29 1.51 13.56
C ILE A 177 15.27 2.39 14.31
N PRO A 178 13.96 2.27 14.06
CA PRO A 178 12.97 3.05 14.79
C PRO A 178 13.05 2.84 16.30
N HIS A 179 12.89 3.91 17.09
CA HIS A 179 12.95 3.84 18.55
C HIS A 179 11.96 2.81 19.11
N TRP A 180 10.72 2.83 18.63
CA TRP A 180 9.71 1.86 19.03
C TRP A 180 10.08 0.42 18.67
N PHE A 181 10.97 0.19 17.68
CA PHE A 181 11.47 -1.13 17.30
C PHE A 181 12.74 -1.55 18.07
N GLY A 182 13.26 -0.70 18.97
CA GLY A 182 14.47 -0.95 19.74
C GLY A 182 15.73 -0.26 19.21
N GLY A 183 15.58 0.77 18.38
CA GLY A 183 16.68 1.67 18.03
C GLY A 183 16.97 2.69 19.13
N THR A 184 18.22 3.14 19.21
CA THR A 184 18.63 4.21 20.13
C THR A 184 18.24 5.58 19.58
N MET A 185 17.72 6.48 20.42
CA MET A 185 17.59 7.89 20.04
C MET A 185 18.99 8.49 19.95
N ASN A 186 19.42 8.82 18.73
CA ASN A 186 20.54 9.72 18.55
C ASN A 186 19.96 11.14 18.62
N TYR A 187 20.18 11.82 19.74
CA TYR A 187 19.99 13.26 19.80
C TYR A 187 21.02 13.87 18.83
N VAL A 188 20.55 14.39 17.70
CA VAL A 188 21.35 15.25 16.83
C VAL A 188 21.03 16.69 17.18
#